data_AF-A0A7C3Z0V8-F1
#
_entry.id   AF-A0A7C3Z0V8-F1
#
_cell.length_a   1.000
_cell.length_b   1.000
_cell.length_c   1.000
_cell.angle_alpha   90.00
_cell.angle_beta   90.00
_cell.angle_gamma   90.00
#
_symmetry.space_group_name_H-M   'P 1'
#
loop_
_entity.id
_entity.type
_entity.pdbx_description
1 polymer ?
#
loop_
_entity_poly.entity_id
_entity_poly.type
_entity_poly.pdbx_seq_one_letter_code
_entity_poly.pdbx_strand_id
1 'polypeptide(L)'
;MDWQIFWVTFGTVFLAEMGDKTQLAALTLTADKGTPLAVLAGACSALCLATLLGVMVGGVLAHYVPPPFLKKAAGLAFVIIGTLILLGKW
;
A
#
# COMPACT_ATOMS: atom_id res chain seq x y z
N MET A 1 -26.89 -8.55 -1.31
CA MET A 1 -25.57 -8.10 -0.81
C MET A 1 -25.15 -9.12 0.23
N ASP A 2 -24.15 -9.93 -0.06
CA ASP A 2 -23.63 -10.92 0.89
C ASP A 2 -22.91 -10.19 2.03
N TRP A 3 -23.68 -9.77 3.04
CA TRP A 3 -23.22 -8.98 4.18
C TRP A 3 -22.08 -9.68 4.94
N GLN A 4 -22.04 -11.02 4.89
CA GLN A 4 -20.93 -11.82 5.37
C GLN A 4 -19.61 -11.53 4.64
N ILE A 5 -19.63 -11.40 3.32
CA ILE A 5 -18.42 -11.10 2.52
C ILE A 5 -17.89 -9.72 2.88
N PHE A 6 -18.77 -8.75 3.09
CA PHE A 6 -18.39 -7.40 3.52
C PHE A 6 -17.61 -7.43 4.84
N TRP A 7 -18.16 -8.05 5.89
CA TRP A 7 -17.50 -8.08 7.20
C TRP A 7 -16.22 -8.90 7.21
N VAL A 8 -16.18 -10.03 6.49
CA VAL A 8 -14.96 -10.86 6.38
C VAL A 8 -13.87 -10.10 5.64
N THR A 9 -14.19 -9.43 4.53
CA THR A 9 -13.22 -8.66 3.75
C THR A 9 -12.74 -7.44 4.52
N PHE A 10 -13.66 -6.67 5.13
CA PHE A 10 -13.32 -5.54 5.96
C PHE A 10 -12.44 -5.95 7.13
N GLY A 11 -12.83 -6.98 7.88
CA GLY A 11 -12.06 -7.47 9.02
C GLY A 11 -10.66 -7.94 8.61
N THR A 12 -10.54 -8.70 7.53
CA THR A 12 -9.24 -9.21 7.06
C THR A 12 -8.31 -8.09 6.62
N VAL A 13 -8.80 -7.16 5.79
CA VAL A 13 -8.00 -6.03 5.29
C VAL A 13 -7.66 -5.08 6.44
N PHE A 14 -8.62 -4.76 7.31
CA PHE A 14 -8.39 -3.92 8.47
C PHE A 14 -7.30 -4.49 9.38
N LEU A 15 -7.35 -5.79 9.69
CA LEU A 15 -6.35 -6.42 10.55
C LEU A 15 -4.98 -6.51 9.87
N ALA A 16 -4.95 -6.72 8.55
CA ALA A 16 -3.70 -6.76 7.78
C ALA A 16 -3.02 -5.38 7.69
N GLU A 17 -3.81 -4.30 7.64
CA GLU A 17 -3.32 -2.92 7.53
C GLU A 17 -3.13 -2.22 8.89
N MET A 18 -3.69 -2.77 9.98
CA MET A 18 -3.57 -2.21 11.33
C MET A 18 -2.12 -2.28 11.83
N GLY A 19 -1.54 -1.13 12.16
CA GLY A 19 -0.18 -1.02 12.67
C GLY A 19 0.90 -0.93 11.58
N ASP A 20 0.53 -0.65 10.34
CA ASP A 20 1.52 -0.42 9.29
C ASP A 20 2.39 0.83 9.58
N LYS A 21 3.61 0.83 9.02
CA LYS A 21 4.59 1.90 9.12
C LYS A 21 4.02 3.26 8.74
N THR A 22 3.10 3.30 7.77
CA THR A 22 2.41 4.53 7.37
C THR A 22 1.55 5.12 8.49
N GLN A 23 0.89 4.27 9.29
CA GLN A 23 0.08 4.71 10.43
C GLN A 23 0.95 5.25 11.57
N LEU A 24 2.07 4.59 11.86
CA LEU A 24 3.05 5.09 12.86
C LEU A 24 3.67 6.43 12.43
N ALA A 25 3.97 6.60 11.13
CA ALA A 25 4.46 7.86 10.59
C ALA A 25 3.41 8.98 10.72
N ALA A 26 2.13 8.70 10.42
CA ALA A 26 1.05 9.68 10.59
C ALA A 26 0.84 10.05 12.06
N LEU A 27 0.92 9.08 12.99
CA LEU A 27 0.80 9.28 14.43
C LEU A 27 1.92 10.17 14.97
N THR A 28 3.17 9.89 14.59
CA THR A 28 4.34 10.68 15.00
C THR A 28 4.32 12.10 14.43
N LEU A 29 3.95 12.26 13.15
CA LEU A 29 3.76 13.59 12.54
C LEU A 29 2.64 14.38 13.21
N THR A 30 1.55 13.73 13.59
CA THR A 30 0.45 14.36 14.33
C THR A 30 0.90 14.79 15.72
N ALA A 31 1.68 13.95 16.40
CA ALA A 31 2.25 14.25 17.71
C ALA A 31 3.23 15.43 17.66
N ASP A 32 4.02 15.57 16.60
CA ASP A 32 4.96 16.68 16.40
C ASP A 32 4.26 18.00 16.03
N LYS A 33 3.32 17.96 15.08
CA LYS A 33 2.69 19.18 14.53
C LYS A 33 1.49 19.68 15.33
N GLY A 34 0.86 18.83 16.13
CA GLY A 34 -0.35 19.16 16.89
C GLY A 34 -1.59 19.43 16.02
N THR A 35 -1.54 19.17 14.72
CA THR A 35 -2.62 19.45 13.76
C THR A 35 -3.13 18.16 13.09
N PRO A 36 -3.99 17.37 13.76
CA PRO A 36 -4.42 16.05 13.28
C PRO A 36 -5.16 16.09 11.93
N LEU A 37 -6.01 17.09 11.71
CA LEU A 37 -6.77 17.21 10.46
C LEU A 37 -5.88 17.49 9.25
N ALA A 38 -4.83 18.30 9.41
CA ALA A 38 -3.89 18.60 8.34
C ALA A 38 -3.03 17.39 7.99
N VAL A 39 -2.58 16.63 9.00
CA VAL A 39 -1.82 15.39 8.79
C VAL A 39 -2.68 14.33 8.12
N LEU A 40 -3.95 14.20 8.53
CA LEU A 40 -4.91 13.29 7.88
C LEU A 40 -5.10 13.65 6.41
N ALA A 41 -5.38 14.92 6.10
CA ALA A 41 -5.55 15.37 4.72
C ALA A 41 -4.28 15.18 3.88
N GLY A 42 -3.11 15.44 4.47
CA GLY A 42 -1.80 15.20 3.84
C GLY A 42 -1.56 13.71 3.55
N ALA A 43 -1.81 12.83 4.51
CA ALA A 43 -1.65 11.39 4.34
C ALA A 43 -2.62 10.82 3.29
N CYS A 44 -3.90 11.22 3.35
CA CYS A 44 -4.90 10.80 2.35
C CYS A 44 -4.54 11.28 0.94
N SER A 45 -4.15 12.55 0.79
CA SER A 45 -3.76 13.09 -0.51
C SER A 45 -2.49 12.41 -1.05
N ALA A 46 -1.49 12.18 -0.20
CA ALA A 46 -0.28 11.45 -0.56
C ALA A 46 -0.61 10.01 -1.04
N LEU A 47 -1.47 9.29 -0.32
CA LEU A 47 -1.89 7.94 -0.71
C LEU A 47 -2.65 7.95 -2.05
N CYS A 48 -3.59 8.89 -2.24
CA CYS A 48 -4.31 9.04 -3.49
C CYS A 48 -3.36 9.34 -4.66
N LEU A 49 -2.41 10.25 -4.47
CA LEU A 49 -1.43 10.60 -5.51
C LEU A 49 -0.50 9.44 -5.84
N ALA A 50 0.03 8.74 -4.83
CA ALA A 50 0.89 7.58 -5.03
C ALA A 50 0.15 6.47 -5.80
N THR A 51 -1.11 6.20 -5.41
CA THR A 51 -1.96 5.21 -6.08
C THR A 51 -2.27 5.64 -7.52
N LEU A 52 -2.62 6.90 -7.75
CA LEU A 52 -2.90 7.44 -9.08
C LEU A 52 -1.70 7.28 -9.99
N LEU A 53 -0.51 7.68 -9.53
CA LEU A 53 0.73 7.53 -10.29
C LEU A 53 1.03 6.05 -10.58
N GLY A 54 0.87 5.18 -9.58
CA GLY A 54 1.05 3.74 -9.73
C GLY A 54 0.11 3.13 -10.78
N VAL A 55 -1.17 3.53 -10.79
CA VAL A 55 -2.17 3.06 -11.76
C VAL A 55 -1.90 3.63 -13.15
N MET A 56 -1.52 4.90 -13.27
CA MET A 56 -1.17 5.51 -14.56
C MET A 56 0.03 4.79 -15.19
N VAL A 57 1.11 4.62 -14.45
CA VAL A 57 2.32 3.94 -14.93
C VAL A 57 2.03 2.46 -15.20
N GLY A 58 1.35 1.78 -14.27
CA GLY A 58 1.00 0.37 -14.40
C GLY A 58 0.06 0.09 -15.57
N GLY A 59 -0.91 0.97 -15.81
CA GLY A 59 -1.85 0.87 -16.92
C GLY A 59 -1.18 1.06 -18.28
N VAL A 60 -0.28 2.05 -18.39
CA VAL A 60 0.55 2.23 -19.60
C VAL A 60 1.42 1.00 -19.82
N LEU A 61 2.09 0.50 -18.77
CA LEU A 61 2.95 -0.67 -18.88
C LEU A 61 2.19 -1.93 -19.29
N ALA A 62 0.96 -2.10 -18.80
CA ALA A 62 0.07 -3.20 -19.17
C ALA A 62 -0.38 -3.19 -20.63
N HIS A 63 -0.34 -2.03 -21.30
CA HIS A 63 -0.58 -1.93 -22.75
C HIS A 63 0.58 -2.48 -23.59
N TYR A 64 1.81 -2.39 -23.09
CA TYR A 64 3.01 -2.83 -23.81
C TYR A 64 3.48 -4.23 -23.40
N VAL A 65 3.15 -4.68 -22.19
CA VAL A 65 3.65 -5.93 -21.62
C VAL A 65 2.49 -6.89 -21.34
N PRO A 66 2.55 -8.16 -21.79
CA PRO A 66 1.48 -9.11 -21.54
C PRO A 66 1.24 -9.34 -20.03
N PRO A 67 -0.02 -9.44 -19.58
CA PRO A 67 -0.36 -9.67 -18.17
C PRO A 67 0.38 -10.81 -17.46
N PRO A 68 0.63 -11.99 -18.08
CA PRO A 68 1.33 -13.07 -17.38
C PRO A 68 2.80 -12.75 -17.06
N PHE A 69 3.47 -11.93 -17.88
CA PHE A 69 4.84 -11.49 -17.60
C PHE A 69 4.87 -10.49 -16.46
N LEU A 70 3.93 -9.54 -16.44
CA LEU A 70 3.79 -8.56 -15.37
C LEU A 70 3.58 -9.23 -14.00
N LYS A 71 2.70 -10.23 -13.94
CA LYS A 71 2.44 -11.02 -12.72
C LYS A 71 3.68 -11.77 -12.24
N LYS A 72 4.41 -12.43 -13.14
CA LYS A 72 5.65 -13.15 -12.78
C LYS A 72 6.73 -12.19 -12.30
N ALA A 73 6.89 -11.04 -12.95
CA ALA A 73 7.86 -10.01 -12.55
C ALA A 73 7.54 -9.44 -11.17
N ALA A 74 6.27 -9.11 -10.90
CA ALA A 74 5.83 -8.64 -9.58
C ALA A 74 6.06 -9.69 -8.49
N GLY A 75 5.73 -10.95 -8.74
CA GLY A 75 6.00 -12.04 -7.81
C GLY A 75 7.49 -12.24 -7.53
N LEU A 76 8.34 -12.19 -8.58
CA LEU A 76 9.79 -12.29 -8.42
C LEU A 76 10.34 -11.13 -7.59
N ALA A 77 9.91 -9.90 -7.88
CA ALA A 77 10.29 -8.72 -7.11
C ALA A 77 9.91 -8.86 -5.62
N PHE A 78 8.71 -9.38 -5.35
CA PHE A 78 8.24 -9.63 -4.00
C PHE A 78 9.12 -10.66 -3.25
N VAL A 79 9.49 -11.77 -3.90
CA VAL A 79 10.38 -12.78 -3.32
C VAL A 79 11.77 -12.20 -3.07
N ILE A 80 12.31 -11.42 -4.00
CA ILE A 80 13.62 -10.77 -3.85
C ILE A 80 13.62 -9.82 -2.66
N ILE A 81 12.64 -8.91 -2.59
CA ILE A 81 12.52 -7.95 -1.49
C ILE A 81 12.35 -8.68 -0.15
N GLY A 82 11.44 -9.67 -0.10
CA GLY A 82 11.23 -10.48 1.10
C GLY A 82 12.50 -11.21 1.56
N THR A 83 13.27 -11.76 0.63
CA THR A 83 14.54 -12.44 0.93
C THR A 83 15.60 -11.45 1.42
N LEU A 84 15.70 -10.27 0.82
CA LEU A 84 16.63 -9.22 1.25
C LEU A 84 16.32 -8.73 2.67
N ILE A 85 15.03 -8.56 3.00
CA ILE A 85 14.57 -8.21 4.36
C ILE A 85 14.93 -9.33 5.34
N LEU A 86 14.68 -10.60 4.98
CA LEU A 86 15.02 -11.75 5.84
C LEU A 86 16.53 -11.86 6.12
N LEU A 87 17.37 -11.52 5.14
CA LEU A 87 18.83 -11.53 5.28
C LEU A 87 19.37 -10.30 6.03
N GLY A 88 18.52 -9.37 6.47
CA GLY A 88 18.92 -8.16 7.19
C GLY A 88 19.84 -7.26 6.37
N LYS A 89 19.78 -7.36 5.03
CA LYS A 89 20.63 -6.59 4.11
C LYS A 89 20.02 -5.22 3.76
N TRP A 90 19.05 -4.79 4.58
CA TRP A 90 18.24 -3.57 4.50
C TRP A 90 17.90 -3.12 5.91
#